data_AF-A0AAW6YHT8-F1
#
_entry.id   AF-A0AAW6YHT8-F1
#
_cell.length_a   1.000
_cell.length_b   1.000
_cell.length_c   1.000
_cell.angle_alpha   90.00
_cell.angle_beta   90.00
_cell.angle_gamma   90.00
#
_symmetry.space_group_name_H-M   'P 1'
#
loop_
_entity.id
_entity.type
_entity.pdbx_description
1 polymer ?
#
loop_
_entity_poly.entity_id
_entity_poly.type
_entity_poly.pdbx_seq_one_letter_code
_entity_poly.pdbx_strand_id
1 'polypeptide(L)'
;VMRQIQHLDYQYVVATDLAARGIDIEGVSHVVNYDIPKELEFFIHRVGRTGRQGMKGIALTFYHPDQENAIRWLEDRGIHFEVKDIKNGQWVEVKDHKERQLRKDRHQEETDHV
;
A
#
# COMPACT_ATOMS: atom_id res chain seq x y z
N VAL A 1 -24.86 6.52 10.72
CA VAL A 1 -23.45 6.36 10.28
C VAL A 1 -23.31 5.41 9.09
N MET A 2 -23.51 4.09 9.23
CA MET A 2 -23.29 3.15 8.10
C MET A 2 -24.12 3.45 6.84
N ARG A 3 -25.42 3.75 6.98
CA ARG A 3 -26.27 4.18 5.85
C ARG A 3 -25.75 5.44 5.15
N GLN A 4 -25.19 6.38 5.90
CA GLN A 4 -24.65 7.63 5.36
C GLN A 4 -23.37 7.38 4.56
N ILE A 5 -22.53 6.45 5.03
CA ILE A 5 -21.33 6.00 4.29
C ILE A 5 -21.73 5.33 2.98
N GLN A 6 -22.76 4.46 3.00
CA GLN A 6 -23.28 3.79 1.79
C GLN A 6 -23.90 4.77 0.80
N HIS A 7 -24.51 5.86 1.28
CA HIS A 7 -25.06 6.93 0.45
C HIS A 7 -24.01 7.94 -0.03
N LEU A 8 -22.72 7.70 0.26
CA LEU A 8 -21.62 8.60 -0.10
C LEU A 8 -21.73 10.01 0.53
N ASP A 9 -22.39 10.13 1.69
CA ASP A 9 -22.51 11.39 2.42
C ASP A 9 -21.15 11.89 2.95
N TYR A 10 -20.14 11.00 3.00
CA TYR A 10 -18.78 11.30 3.43
C TYR A 10 -17.79 11.14 2.28
N GLN A 11 -16.96 12.16 2.06
CA GLN A 11 -15.89 12.12 1.06
C GLN A 11 -14.75 11.17 1.43
N TYR A 12 -14.50 10.99 2.74
CA TYR A 12 -13.41 10.18 3.27
C TYR A 12 -13.92 9.28 4.39
N VAL A 13 -13.46 8.03 4.40
CA VAL A 13 -13.72 7.06 5.46
C VAL A 13 -12.38 6.51 5.93
N VAL A 14 -12.12 6.62 7.23
CA VAL A 14 -10.94 6.05 7.87
C VAL A 14 -11.39 4.87 8.72
N ALA A 15 -10.81 3.70 8.50
CA ALA A 15 -11.20 2.47 9.17
C ALA A 15 -10.00 1.55 9.40
N THR A 16 -10.08 0.73 10.44
CA THR A 16 -9.22 -0.45 10.63
C THR A 16 -9.76 -1.63 9.82
N ASP A 17 -8.96 -2.67 9.61
CA ASP A 17 -9.42 -3.89 8.91
C ASP A 17 -10.67 -4.49 9.55
N LEU A 18 -10.74 -4.49 10.89
CA LEU A 18 -11.89 -4.99 11.61
C LEU A 18 -13.13 -4.14 11.33
N ALA A 19 -12.99 -2.82 11.35
CA ALA A 19 -14.10 -1.89 11.10
C ALA A 19 -14.55 -1.91 9.64
N ALA A 20 -13.66 -2.20 8.69
CA ALA A 20 -13.94 -2.22 7.25
C ALA A 20 -14.61 -3.52 6.76
N ARG A 21 -14.65 -4.58 7.58
CA ARG A 21 -15.29 -5.85 7.20
C ARG A 21 -16.79 -5.68 7.01
N GLY A 22 -17.30 -6.23 5.90
CA GLY A 22 -18.72 -6.13 5.54
C GLY A 22 -19.16 -4.75 5.06
N ILE A 23 -18.23 -3.79 4.95
CA ILE A 23 -18.49 -2.49 4.35
C ILE A 23 -18.32 -2.63 2.83
N ASP A 24 -19.44 -2.62 2.12
CA ASP A 24 -19.48 -2.47 0.68
C ASP A 24 -19.88 -1.02 0.34
N ILE A 25 -18.96 -0.29 -0.29
CA ILE A 25 -19.16 1.07 -0.77
C ILE A 25 -18.89 1.04 -2.26
N GLU A 26 -19.92 1.35 -3.04
CA GLU A 26 -19.80 1.45 -4.49
C GLU A 26 -19.11 2.76 -4.87
N GLY A 27 -18.29 2.74 -5.93
CA GLY A 27 -17.66 3.96 -6.43
C GLY A 27 -16.44 4.47 -5.64
N VAL A 28 -15.81 3.65 -4.80
CA VAL A 28 -14.54 4.03 -4.15
C VAL A 28 -13.48 4.27 -5.22
N SER A 29 -13.06 5.52 -5.36
CA SER A 29 -12.05 5.93 -6.36
C SER A 29 -10.61 5.73 -5.89
N HIS A 30 -10.38 5.80 -4.58
CA HIS A 30 -9.07 5.71 -3.97
C HIS A 30 -9.09 4.85 -2.72
N VAL A 31 -8.07 4.02 -2.57
CA VAL A 31 -7.74 3.34 -1.31
C VAL A 31 -6.38 3.83 -0.86
N VAL A 32 -6.28 4.26 0.40
CA VAL A 32 -5.01 4.69 0.99
C VAL A 32 -4.70 3.80 2.20
N ASN A 33 -3.68 2.95 2.05
CA ASN A 33 -3.13 2.18 3.15
C ASN A 33 -2.13 3.05 3.90
N TYR A 34 -2.41 3.32 5.18
CA TYR A 34 -1.46 4.00 6.06
C TYR A 34 -0.21 3.15 6.35
N ASP A 35 -0.37 1.82 6.32
CA ASP A 35 0.69 0.85 6.52
C ASP A 35 0.33 -0.47 5.82
N ILE A 36 1.34 -1.29 5.54
CA ILE A 36 1.16 -2.65 5.04
C ILE A 36 0.46 -3.49 6.13
N PRO A 37 -0.61 -4.25 5.80
CA PRO A 37 -1.26 -5.12 6.77
C PRO A 37 -0.31 -6.21 7.27
N LYS A 38 -0.45 -6.60 8.54
CA LYS A 38 0.34 -7.69 9.14
C LYS A 38 0.18 -9.02 8.39
N GLU A 39 -1.05 -9.31 7.97
CA GLU A 39 -1.37 -10.44 7.09
C GLU A 39 -1.49 -9.90 5.67
N LEU A 40 -0.57 -10.30 4.78
CA LEU A 40 -0.43 -9.71 3.45
C LEU A 40 -1.62 -10.04 2.53
N GLU A 41 -2.36 -11.11 2.82
CA GLU A 41 -3.62 -11.43 2.14
C GLU A 41 -4.66 -10.31 2.30
N PHE A 42 -4.66 -9.59 3.43
CA PHE A 42 -5.55 -8.44 3.59
C PHE A 42 -5.20 -7.27 2.68
N PHE A 43 -3.96 -7.18 2.17
CA PHE A 43 -3.58 -6.13 1.24
C PHE A 43 -4.48 -6.14 0.00
N ILE A 44 -4.66 -7.33 -0.59
CA ILE A 44 -5.51 -7.54 -1.77
C ILE A 44 -6.97 -7.19 -1.44
N HIS A 45 -7.46 -7.57 -0.27
CA HIS A 45 -8.82 -7.25 0.17
C HIS A 45 -9.05 -5.74 0.40
N ARG A 46 -8.03 -4.99 0.84
CA ARG A 46 -8.07 -3.54 0.99
C ARG A 46 -8.08 -2.85 -0.36
N VAL A 47 -7.13 -3.15 -1.24
CA VAL A 47 -7.05 -2.47 -2.55
C VAL A 47 -8.21 -2.87 -3.47
N GLY A 48 -8.78 -4.06 -3.29
CA GLY A 48 -9.99 -4.52 -3.97
C GLY A 48 -11.27 -3.73 -3.63
N ARG A 49 -11.20 -2.73 -2.74
CA ARG A 49 -12.31 -1.80 -2.52
C ARG A 49 -12.48 -0.81 -3.67
N THR A 50 -11.41 -0.49 -4.40
CA THR A 50 -11.45 0.36 -5.61
C THR A 50 -11.34 -0.48 -6.88
N GLY A 51 -11.49 0.14 -8.06
CA GLY A 51 -11.29 -0.52 -9.35
C GLY A 51 -12.34 -1.57 -9.72
N ARG A 52 -13.53 -1.52 -9.09
CA ARG A 52 -14.61 -2.50 -9.31
C ARG A 52 -15.48 -2.14 -10.52
N GLN A 53 -16.14 -3.14 -11.10
CA GLN A 53 -17.09 -2.98 -12.22
C GLN A 53 -16.51 -2.24 -13.44
N GLY A 54 -15.22 -2.41 -13.72
CA GLY A 54 -14.55 -1.74 -14.84
C GLY A 54 -14.26 -0.26 -14.63
N MET A 55 -14.55 0.29 -13.43
CA MET A 55 -14.11 1.63 -13.06
C MET A 55 -12.61 1.64 -12.77
N LYS A 56 -11.95 2.77 -13.05
CA LYS A 56 -10.56 2.99 -12.63
C LYS A 56 -10.50 3.20 -11.12
N GLY A 57 -9.39 2.79 -10.52
CA GLY A 57 -9.14 2.94 -9.09
C GLY A 57 -7.66 3.17 -8.82
N ILE A 58 -7.35 3.93 -7.77
CA ILE A 58 -5.98 4.18 -7.33
C ILE A 58 -5.79 3.62 -5.93
N ALA A 59 -4.75 2.81 -5.74
CA ALA A 59 -4.34 2.33 -4.44
C ALA A 59 -2.98 2.91 -4.07
N LEU A 60 -2.92 3.65 -2.97
CA LEU A 60 -1.69 4.22 -2.42
C LEU A 60 -1.34 3.45 -1.14
N THR A 61 -0.07 3.11 -0.97
CA THR A 61 0.40 2.45 0.25
C THR A 61 1.65 3.13 0.74
N PHE A 62 1.58 3.63 1.97
CA PHE A 62 2.77 4.04 2.71
C PHE A 62 3.39 2.80 3.35
N TYR A 63 4.70 2.70 3.29
CA TYR A 63 5.46 1.61 3.88
C TYR A 63 6.83 2.12 4.35
N HIS A 64 7.39 1.41 5.33
CA HIS A 64 8.71 1.68 5.87
C HIS A 64 9.79 0.85 5.16
N PRO A 65 11.06 1.33 5.09
CA PRO A 65 12.16 0.62 4.43
C PRO A 65 12.53 -0.75 5.01
N ASP A 66 11.98 -1.16 6.16
CA ASP A 66 12.13 -2.49 6.76
C ASP A 66 11.04 -3.47 6.31
N GLN A 67 9.99 -2.99 5.61
CA GLN A 67 8.90 -3.81 5.10
C GLN A 67 9.11 -4.28 3.64
N GLU A 68 10.33 -4.18 3.13
CA GLU A 68 10.68 -4.55 1.73
C GLU A 68 10.33 -6.01 1.40
N ASN A 69 10.44 -6.92 2.37
CA ASN A 69 10.04 -8.31 2.18
C ASN A 69 8.54 -8.46 1.87
N ALA A 70 7.69 -7.61 2.47
CA ALA A 70 6.27 -7.61 2.19
C ALA A 70 5.97 -7.08 0.78
N ILE A 71 6.68 -6.04 0.33
CA ILE A 71 6.58 -5.52 -1.04
C ILE A 71 6.93 -6.62 -2.05
N ARG A 72 8.05 -7.31 -1.87
CA ARG A 72 8.46 -8.43 -2.74
C ARG A 72 7.42 -9.54 -2.79
N TRP A 73 6.87 -9.94 -1.63
CA TRP A 73 5.84 -10.97 -1.57
C TRP A 73 4.58 -10.59 -2.37
N LEU A 74 4.23 -9.31 -2.40
CA LEU A 74 3.12 -8.76 -3.18
C LEU A 74 3.48 -8.71 -4.67
N GLU A 75 4.70 -8.31 -5.03
CA GLU A 75 5.21 -8.33 -6.42
C GLU A 75 5.26 -9.73 -7.02
N ASP A 76 5.70 -10.73 -6.26
CA ASP A 76 5.72 -12.15 -6.67
C ASP A 76 4.30 -12.67 -7.00
N ARG A 77 3.25 -11.99 -6.53
CA ARG A 77 1.84 -12.27 -6.82
C ARG A 77 1.29 -11.41 -7.96
N GLY A 78 2.15 -10.67 -8.66
CA GLY A 78 1.79 -9.85 -9.81
C GLY A 78 1.30 -8.45 -9.47
N ILE A 79 1.47 -8.00 -8.22
CA ILE A 79 1.14 -6.61 -7.85
C ILE A 79 2.31 -5.72 -8.23
N HIS A 80 2.08 -4.76 -9.11
CA HIS A 80 3.11 -3.85 -9.57
C HIS A 80 2.98 -2.51 -8.84
N PHE A 81 4.10 -2.03 -8.28
CA PHE A 81 4.15 -0.76 -7.57
C PHE A 81 4.93 0.30 -8.36
N GLU A 82 4.34 1.48 -8.50
CA GLU A 82 5.07 2.69 -8.87
C GLU A 82 5.65 3.32 -7.61
N VAL A 83 6.91 3.03 -7.30
CA VAL A 83 7.55 3.51 -6.06
C VAL A 83 7.86 5.00 -6.15
N LYS A 84 7.35 5.77 -5.18
CA LYS A 84 7.61 7.20 -5.04
C LYS A 84 8.10 7.49 -3.64
N ASP A 85 8.97 8.48 -3.52
CA ASP A 85 9.47 9.00 -2.25
C ASP A 85 9.04 10.46 -2.09
N ILE A 86 8.98 10.95 -0.86
CA ILE A 86 8.62 12.34 -0.59
C ILE A 86 9.88 13.10 -0.19
N LYS A 87 10.35 13.99 -1.06
CA LYS A 87 11.50 14.86 -0.80
C LYS A 87 11.07 16.31 -0.91
N ASN A 88 11.35 17.10 0.13
CA ASN A 88 10.96 18.51 0.19
C ASN A 88 9.45 18.74 -0.05
N GLY A 89 8.60 17.82 0.41
CA GLY A 89 7.15 17.88 0.23
C GLY A 89 6.65 17.53 -1.17
N GLN A 90 7.53 17.06 -2.07
CA GLN A 90 7.18 16.66 -3.43
C GLN A 90 7.39 15.16 -3.64
N TRP A 91 6.52 14.57 -4.45
CA TRP A 91 6.69 13.19 -4.91
C TRP A 91 7.81 13.13 -5.93
N VAL A 92 8.81 12.31 -5.63
CA VAL A 92 9.96 12.06 -6.50
C VAL A 92 9.97 10.58 -6.84
N GLU A 93 10.09 10.28 -8.13
CA GLU A 93 10.31 8.91 -8.58
C GLU A 93 11.66 8.43 -8.07
N VAL A 94 11.65 7.27 -7.44
CA VAL A 94 12.86 6.63 -6.93
C VAL A 94 13.10 5.34 -7.67
N LYS A 95 14.38 5.01 -7.83
CA LYS A 95 14.78 3.74 -8.40
C LYS A 95 14.23 2.59 -7.56
N ASP A 96 13.95 1.49 -8.24
CA ASP A 96 13.37 0.26 -7.72
C ASP A 96 13.99 -0.11 -6.36
N HIS A 97 13.14 -0.50 -5.41
CA HIS A 97 13.49 -0.84 -4.03
C HIS A 97 14.61 -1.90 -3.92
N LYS A 98 14.80 -2.69 -4.98
CA LYS A 98 15.92 -3.63 -5.17
C LYS A 98 17.30 -2.97 -5.00
N GLU A 99 17.51 -1.74 -5.47
CA GLU A 99 18.81 -1.05 -5.33
C GLU A 99 19.10 -0.65 -3.86
N ARG A 100 18.05 -0.38 -3.06
CA ARG A 100 18.19 -0.03 -1.65
C ARG A 100 18.66 -1.22 -0.83
N GLN A 101 18.14 -2.41 -1.11
CA GLN A 101 18.56 -3.64 -0.45
C GLN A 101 20.01 -4.00 -0.78
N LEU A 102 20.39 -3.94 -2.06
CA LEU A 102 21.79 -4.22 -2.49
C LEU A 102 22.81 -3.31 -1.81
N ARG A 103 22.42 -2.12 -1.31
CA ARG A 103 23.30 -1.27 -0.50
C ARG A 103 23.37 -1.74 0.95
N LYS A 104 22.25 -2.15 1.54
CA LYS A 104 22.21 -2.72 2.90
C LYS A 104 22.99 -4.03 3.01
N ASP A 105 22.78 -4.95 2.06
CA ASP A 105 23.43 -6.27 2.09
C ASP A 105 24.96 -6.13 1.99
N ARG A 106 25.47 -5.28 1.09
CA ARG A 106 26.91 -4.96 1.00
C ARG A 106 27.46 -4.35 2.30
N HIS A 107 26.71 -3.43 2.91
CA HIS A 107 27.16 -2.77 4.13
C HIS A 107 27.22 -3.73 5.32
N GLN A 108 26.32 -4.72 5.36
CA GLN A 108 26.30 -5.78 6.37
C GLN A 108 27.48 -6.75 6.20
N GLU A 109 27.76 -7.18 4.96
CA GLU A 109 28.93 -8.01 4.63
C GLU A 109 30.26 -7.32 5.01
N GLU A 110 30.39 -6.00 4.82
CA GLU A 110 31.58 -5.26 5.22
C GLU A 110 31.75 -5.16 6.74
N THR A 111 30.66 -5.03 7.50
CA THR A 111 30.73 -4.97 8.98
C THR A 111 30.94 -6.32 9.65
N ASP A 112 30.51 -7.42 9.03
CA ASP A 112 30.68 -8.78 9.58
C ASP A 112 32.08 -9.37 9.29
N HIS A 113 32.90 -8.67 8.48
CA HIS A 113 34.28 -9.04 8.14
C HIS A 113 35.36 -8.18 8.83
N VAL A 114 34.99 -7.39 9.85
CA VAL A 114 35.89 -6.56 10.69
C VAL A 114 35.96 -7.09 12.12
#